data_AF-A0A369RQ93-F1
#
_entry.id   AF-A0A369RQ93-F1
#
_cell.length_a   1.000
_cell.length_b   1.000
_cell.length_c   1.000
_cell.angle_alpha   90.00
_cell.angle_beta   90.00
_cell.angle_gamma   90.00
#
_symmetry.space_group_name_H-M   'P 1'
#
loop_
_entity.id
_entity.type
_entity.pdbx_description
1 polymer ?
#
loop_
_entity_poly.entity_id
_entity_poly.type
_entity_poly.pdbx_seq_one_letter_code
_entity_poly.pdbx_strand_id
1 'polypeptide(L)'
;MANQTSNSTIFDEIESIRKKGVKYHGEGNYEDALFYFQKAVTQIKSIAESSDSRRQLEYSIYLAMAQSYLQKYQLIEANEYSGKAEKLAEKLEEVKISYCFDIQGDCKRLQSDFMGALSDYNKSLQIKLKSLGSEHLDVSESYQNVGLVYHNQGKHDEALKEYNKALRIKLKILKNNHPSIADTYNNIANVYNRQGKYDDALSMYNKSLKINLTQLGDNHPSIADTYNNIANVYANQGKYDDALSMYNKSLKINLTQLGDNHPSIADTYNNIGRVYNHQGKYDDALSMYNKSLKINLTQLGDNHPSIATTYNNIASVYANQGNVYHRQGKYDDALSMYNKSLKINLTQLGDNHPSIAITYSNIGRVYSDQSKHKEAISMYKQSLKIQLSVLGRNHPDVAKSYSGLGNVYLAEGKYEEAISMYEQSYNILLSVLGHNHPDVTKSYNNLRNVYQAEGKREEAISTNEKSLKEKQEEQEKQEKQEEKQEEQEKQEEQEELEEQKEQEKREKHEKQEEQGEKRHQEELEEKEKQKEQEKQEKQEKHEKQEEEDELA
;
A
#
# COMPACT_ATOMS: atom_id res chain seq x y z
N MET A 1 1.24 -16.74 49.00
CA MET A 1 -0.06 -17.13 48.41
C MET A 1 -1.02 -15.93 48.28
N ALA A 2 -1.33 -15.15 49.33
CA ALA A 2 -2.27 -14.02 49.22
C ALA A 2 -1.93 -12.94 48.15
N ASN A 3 -0.63 -12.59 47.96
CA ASN A 3 -0.21 -11.65 46.91
C ASN A 3 -0.33 -12.20 45.48
N GLN A 4 -0.20 -13.51 45.28
CA GLN A 4 -0.32 -14.12 43.94
C GLN A 4 -1.78 -14.19 43.48
N THR A 5 -2.71 -14.49 44.39
CA THR A 5 -4.16 -14.52 44.09
C THR A 5 -4.72 -13.11 43.80
N SER A 6 -4.24 -12.10 44.52
CA SER A 6 -4.55 -10.68 44.29
C SER A 6 -4.08 -10.22 42.89
N ASN A 7 -2.83 -10.50 42.54
CA ASN A 7 -2.26 -10.08 41.25
C ASN A 7 -2.90 -10.80 40.06
N SER A 8 -3.26 -12.08 40.18
CA SER A 8 -3.98 -12.81 39.12
C SER A 8 -5.34 -12.17 38.82
N THR A 9 -6.08 -11.79 39.86
CA THR A 9 -7.40 -11.17 39.71
C THR A 9 -7.30 -9.79 39.03
N ILE A 10 -6.28 -9.00 39.38
CA ILE A 10 -6.02 -7.70 38.75
C ILE A 10 -5.62 -7.86 37.28
N PHE A 11 -4.83 -8.88 36.94
CA PHE A 11 -4.46 -9.18 35.55
C PHE A 11 -5.69 -9.50 34.69
N ASP A 12 -6.59 -10.34 35.19
CA ASP A 12 -7.82 -10.72 34.49
C ASP A 12 -8.74 -9.51 34.27
N GLU A 13 -8.80 -8.59 35.24
CA GLU A 13 -9.55 -7.33 35.11
C GLU A 13 -8.96 -6.42 34.02
N ILE A 14 -7.64 -6.23 33.99
CA ILE A 14 -6.98 -5.41 32.96
C ILE A 14 -7.16 -6.03 31.58
N GLU A 15 -7.02 -7.36 31.46
CA GLU A 15 -7.22 -8.08 30.20
C GLU A 15 -8.67 -7.97 29.72
N SER A 16 -9.65 -8.00 30.64
CA SER A 16 -11.06 -7.75 30.32
C SER A 16 -11.29 -6.35 29.77
N ILE A 17 -10.66 -5.33 30.36
CA ILE A 17 -10.72 -3.94 29.89
C ILE A 17 -10.05 -3.81 28.52
N ARG A 18 -8.88 -4.41 28.32
CA ARG A 18 -8.18 -4.44 27.02
C ARG A 18 -9.04 -5.08 25.94
N LYS A 19 -9.67 -6.23 26.22
CA LYS A 19 -10.58 -6.91 25.28
C LYS A 19 -11.77 -6.05 24.89
N LYS A 20 -12.32 -5.25 25.82
CA LYS A 20 -13.34 -4.24 25.48
C LYS A 20 -12.79 -3.20 24.51
N GLY A 21 -11.59 -2.68 24.74
CA GLY A 21 -10.93 -1.76 23.82
C GLY A 21 -10.74 -2.37 22.42
N VAL A 22 -10.26 -3.62 22.33
CA VAL A 22 -10.11 -4.35 21.06
C VAL A 22 -11.45 -4.51 20.34
N LYS A 23 -12.54 -4.79 21.09
CA LYS A 23 -13.87 -4.88 20.52
C LYS A 23 -14.31 -3.54 19.89
N TYR A 24 -14.21 -2.43 20.62
CA TYR A 24 -14.56 -1.11 20.10
C TYR A 24 -13.70 -0.70 18.89
N HIS A 25 -12.41 -1.06 18.91
CA HIS A 25 -11.52 -0.88 17.77
C HIS A 25 -12.05 -1.62 16.54
N GLY A 26 -12.41 -2.89 16.67
CA GLY A 26 -12.98 -3.69 15.58
C GLY A 26 -14.33 -3.18 15.06
N GLU A 27 -15.08 -2.44 15.89
CA GLU A 27 -16.32 -1.75 15.51
C GLU A 27 -16.07 -0.37 14.86
N GLY A 28 -14.80 0.07 14.74
CA GLY A 28 -14.42 1.37 14.19
C GLY A 28 -14.62 2.55 15.16
N ASN A 29 -14.97 2.28 16.42
CA ASN A 29 -15.15 3.30 17.45
C ASN A 29 -13.84 3.51 18.22
N TYR A 30 -12.94 4.27 17.60
CA TYR A 30 -11.57 4.43 18.07
C TYR A 30 -11.46 5.29 19.34
N GLU A 31 -12.37 6.25 19.55
CA GLU A 31 -12.46 7.04 20.78
C GLU A 31 -12.71 6.15 22.00
N ASP A 32 -13.74 5.31 21.94
CA ASP A 32 -14.04 4.39 23.04
C ASP A 32 -12.94 3.34 23.20
N ALA A 33 -12.39 2.83 22.09
CA ALA A 33 -11.26 1.90 22.13
C ALA A 33 -10.07 2.50 22.92
N LEU A 34 -9.65 3.71 22.56
CA LEU A 34 -8.57 4.43 23.24
C LEU A 34 -8.90 4.73 24.70
N PHE A 35 -10.15 5.05 25.04
CA PHE A 35 -10.58 5.22 26.43
C PHE A 35 -10.35 3.94 27.26
N TYR A 36 -10.77 2.78 26.74
CA TYR A 36 -10.54 1.50 27.42
C TYR A 36 -9.06 1.13 27.50
N PHE A 37 -8.28 1.37 26.45
CA PHE A 37 -6.83 1.12 26.49
C PHE A 37 -6.13 2.03 27.51
N GLN A 38 -6.47 3.32 27.56
CA GLN A 38 -5.93 4.26 28.57
C GLN A 38 -6.29 3.82 29.99
N LYS A 39 -7.50 3.30 30.19
CA LYS A 39 -7.91 2.70 31.47
C LYS A 39 -7.07 1.48 31.83
N ALA A 40 -6.81 0.59 30.87
CA ALA A 40 -5.95 -0.58 31.06
C ALA A 40 -4.51 -0.18 31.42
N VAL A 41 -3.92 0.79 30.71
CA VAL A 41 -2.58 1.36 31.02
C VAL A 41 -2.54 2.00 32.41
N THR A 42 -3.63 2.61 32.86
CA THR A 42 -3.65 3.23 34.19
C THR A 42 -3.66 2.17 35.28
N GLN A 43 -4.41 1.08 35.10
CA GLN A 43 -4.47 -0.02 36.07
C GLN A 43 -3.19 -0.86 36.07
N ILE A 44 -2.53 -1.07 34.93
CA ILE A 44 -1.31 -1.87 34.86
C ILE A 44 -0.14 -1.26 35.65
N LYS A 45 -0.12 0.08 35.81
CA LYS A 45 0.86 0.80 36.64
C LYS A 45 0.77 0.44 38.13
N SER A 46 -0.37 -0.09 38.59
CA SER A 46 -0.55 -0.52 39.99
C SER A 46 0.13 -1.86 40.30
N ILE A 47 0.58 -2.60 39.29
CA ILE A 47 1.28 -3.88 39.44
C ILE A 47 2.76 -3.59 39.75
N ALA A 48 3.22 -3.93 40.96
CA ALA A 48 4.55 -3.52 41.45
C ALA A 48 5.74 -4.23 40.76
N GLU A 49 5.58 -5.48 40.32
CA GLU A 49 6.67 -6.24 39.69
C GLU A 49 6.59 -6.22 38.16
N SER A 50 7.74 -5.97 37.51
CA SER A 50 7.90 -6.10 36.06
C SER A 50 8.14 -7.57 35.70
N SER A 51 7.07 -8.37 35.66
CA SER A 51 7.10 -9.73 35.12
C SER A 51 6.99 -9.73 33.60
N ASP A 52 7.36 -10.84 32.94
CA ASP A 52 7.16 -10.99 31.50
C ASP A 52 5.67 -10.95 31.13
N SER A 53 4.79 -11.50 31.96
CA SER A 53 3.33 -11.38 31.77
C SER A 53 2.87 -9.93 31.77
N ARG A 54 3.44 -9.08 32.64
CA ARG A 54 3.14 -7.65 32.66
C ARG A 54 3.66 -6.97 31.41
N ARG A 55 4.89 -7.27 30.99
CA ARG A 55 5.48 -6.72 29.75
C ARG A 55 4.67 -7.11 28.52
N GLN A 56 4.22 -8.37 28.44
CA GLN A 56 3.37 -8.84 27.34
C GLN A 56 2.04 -8.09 27.29
N LEU A 57 1.41 -7.88 28.45
CA LEU A 57 0.15 -7.15 28.52
C LEU A 57 0.35 -5.66 28.18
N GLU A 58 1.36 -5.00 28.74
CA GLU A 58 1.72 -3.61 28.40
C GLU A 58 2.03 -3.45 26.91
N TYR A 59 2.82 -4.37 26.33
CA TYR A 59 3.11 -4.42 24.89
C TYR A 59 1.82 -4.50 24.07
N SER A 60 0.93 -5.45 24.39
CA SER A 60 -0.31 -5.65 23.64
C SER A 60 -1.25 -4.44 23.70
N ILE A 61 -1.28 -3.73 24.84
CA ILE A 61 -2.08 -2.52 25.00
C ILE A 61 -1.47 -1.38 24.19
N TYR A 62 -0.16 -1.13 24.28
CA TYR A 62 0.49 -0.06 23.52
C TYR A 62 0.43 -0.29 22.02
N LEU A 63 0.59 -1.53 21.56
CA LEU A 63 0.43 -1.86 20.15
C LEU A 63 -1.01 -1.57 19.67
N ALA A 64 -2.03 -1.95 20.44
CA ALA A 64 -3.43 -1.68 20.11
C ALA A 64 -3.77 -0.18 20.16
N MET A 65 -3.17 0.59 21.08
CA MET A 65 -3.27 2.05 21.09
C MET A 65 -2.65 2.66 19.85
N ALA A 66 -1.44 2.23 19.48
CA ALA A 66 -0.75 2.70 18.29
C ALA A 66 -1.57 2.46 17.02
N GLN A 67 -2.14 1.26 16.88
CA GLN A 67 -3.07 0.93 15.79
C GLN A 67 -4.33 1.82 15.79
N SER A 68 -4.92 2.07 16.96
CA SER A 68 -6.11 2.92 17.07
C SER A 68 -5.82 4.39 16.71
N TYR A 69 -4.69 4.93 17.16
CA TYR A 69 -4.25 6.27 16.76
C TYR A 69 -3.94 6.37 15.26
N LEU A 70 -3.36 5.32 14.68
CA LEU A 70 -3.10 5.24 13.24
C LEU A 70 -4.41 5.32 12.43
N GLN A 71 -5.46 4.59 12.84
CA GLN A 71 -6.78 4.65 12.18
C GLN A 71 -7.42 6.05 12.25
N LYS A 72 -7.09 6.83 13.27
CA LYS A 72 -7.52 8.23 13.43
C LYS A 72 -6.62 9.24 12.72
N TYR A 73 -5.60 8.79 11.97
CA TYR A 73 -4.57 9.64 11.37
C TYR A 73 -3.81 10.52 12.38
N GLN A 74 -3.75 10.10 13.65
CA GLN A 74 -2.99 10.74 14.72
C GLN A 74 -1.57 10.14 14.77
N LEU A 75 -0.76 10.51 13.78
CA LEU A 75 0.52 9.83 13.47
C LEU A 75 1.59 10.03 14.54
N ILE A 76 1.56 11.13 15.27
CA ILE A 76 2.54 11.42 16.35
C ILE A 76 2.32 10.43 17.49
N GLU A 77 1.08 10.32 17.96
CA GLU A 77 0.68 9.40 19.03
C GLU A 77 0.86 7.95 18.60
N ALA A 78 0.47 7.60 17.36
CA ALA A 78 0.68 6.27 16.82
C ALA A 78 2.17 5.85 16.89
N ASN A 79 3.06 6.75 16.47
CA ASN A 79 4.50 6.52 16.50
C ASN A 79 5.08 6.52 17.94
N GLU A 80 4.53 7.34 18.84
CA GLU A 80 4.94 7.34 20.25
C GLU A 80 4.62 5.99 20.92
N TYR A 81 3.39 5.48 20.73
CA TYR A 81 2.96 4.23 21.34
C TYR A 81 3.61 3.00 20.68
N SER A 82 3.87 3.03 19.36
CA SER A 82 4.64 1.97 18.71
C SER A 82 6.08 1.90 19.25
N GLY A 83 6.73 3.05 19.48
CA GLY A 83 8.05 3.11 20.11
C GLY A 83 8.07 2.66 21.58
N LYS A 84 6.98 2.87 22.33
CA LYS A 84 6.83 2.29 23.69
C LYS A 84 6.68 0.77 23.62
N ALA A 85 5.91 0.25 22.65
CA ALA A 85 5.75 -1.17 22.45
C ALA A 85 7.07 -1.84 22.00
N GLU A 86 7.83 -1.21 21.11
CA GLU A 86 9.14 -1.68 20.65
C GLU A 86 10.12 -1.92 21.81
N LYS A 87 10.27 -0.96 22.72
CA LYS A 87 11.12 -1.09 23.92
C LYS A 87 10.74 -2.25 24.84
N LEU A 88 9.45 -2.62 24.85
CA LEU A 88 8.98 -3.79 25.60
C LEU A 88 9.27 -5.08 24.82
N ALA A 89 9.10 -5.06 23.50
CA ALA A 89 9.33 -6.19 22.61
C ALA A 89 10.79 -6.68 22.61
N GLU A 90 11.77 -5.78 22.77
CA GLU A 90 13.21 -6.13 22.91
C GLU A 90 13.49 -7.15 24.02
N LYS A 91 12.65 -7.18 25.07
CA LYS A 91 12.77 -8.09 26.21
C LYS A 91 11.82 -9.29 26.15
N LEU A 92 11.08 -9.44 25.06
CA LEU A 92 10.08 -10.48 24.86
C LEU A 92 10.55 -11.42 23.73
N GLU A 93 9.97 -11.30 22.55
CA GLU A 93 10.24 -12.14 21.39
C GLU A 93 10.60 -11.24 20.20
N GLU A 94 11.62 -11.64 19.43
CA GLU A 94 12.13 -10.84 18.29
C GLU A 94 11.00 -10.53 17.29
N VAL A 95 10.09 -11.48 17.05
CA VAL A 95 8.92 -11.28 16.16
C VAL A 95 8.03 -10.12 16.58
N LYS A 96 7.94 -9.78 17.88
CA LYS A 96 7.10 -8.68 18.37
C LYS A 96 7.61 -7.30 17.94
N ILE A 97 8.91 -7.19 17.68
CA ILE A 97 9.53 -5.96 17.16
C ILE A 97 9.02 -5.69 15.73
N SER A 98 8.79 -6.75 14.94
CA SER A 98 8.30 -6.61 13.55
C SER A 98 6.96 -5.87 13.45
N TYR A 99 6.00 -6.17 14.34
CA TYR A 99 4.71 -5.49 14.36
C TYR A 99 4.83 -4.01 14.74
N CYS A 100 5.83 -3.62 15.54
CA CYS A 100 6.11 -2.22 15.81
C CYS A 100 6.64 -1.51 14.56
N PHE A 101 7.57 -2.15 13.83
CA PHE A 101 8.07 -1.62 12.56
C PHE A 101 6.98 -1.51 11.50
N ASP A 102 6.00 -2.41 11.46
CA ASP A 102 4.86 -2.27 10.53
C ASP A 102 4.09 -0.97 10.79
N ILE A 103 3.78 -0.65 12.06
CA ILE A 103 3.06 0.58 12.43
C ILE A 103 3.91 1.83 12.15
N GLN A 104 5.21 1.78 12.46
CA GLN A 104 6.13 2.89 12.16
C GLN A 104 6.23 3.13 10.65
N GLY A 105 6.29 2.04 9.87
CA GLY A 105 6.25 2.07 8.41
C GLY A 105 4.96 2.71 7.89
N ASP A 106 3.81 2.36 8.46
CA ASP A 106 2.52 2.97 8.12
C ASP A 106 2.50 4.48 8.40
N CYS A 107 3.01 4.90 9.56
CA CYS A 107 3.10 6.32 9.92
C CYS A 107 3.93 7.10 8.90
N LYS A 108 5.14 6.60 8.57
CA LYS A 108 6.05 7.23 7.60
C LYS A 108 5.45 7.25 6.20
N ARG A 109 4.81 6.16 5.78
CA ARG A 109 4.13 6.06 4.48
C ARG A 109 3.01 7.10 4.36
N LEU A 110 2.20 7.28 5.40
CA LEU A 110 1.13 8.29 5.41
C LEU A 110 1.67 9.73 5.41
N GLN A 111 2.88 9.95 5.93
CA GLN A 111 3.61 11.22 5.84
C GLN A 111 4.33 11.41 4.50
N SER A 112 4.20 10.47 3.56
CA SER A 112 4.95 10.42 2.29
C SER A 112 6.48 10.26 2.45
N ASP A 113 6.96 9.85 3.63
CA ASP A 113 8.34 9.38 3.81
C ASP A 113 8.45 7.90 3.36
N PHE A 114 8.44 7.71 2.05
CA PHE A 114 8.44 6.37 1.47
C PHE A 114 9.76 5.61 1.68
N MET A 115 10.89 6.32 1.79
CA MET A 115 12.18 5.67 2.05
C MET A 115 12.25 5.15 3.49
N GLY A 116 11.81 5.96 4.46
CA GLY A 116 11.71 5.55 5.85
C GLY A 116 10.70 4.41 6.04
N ALA A 117 9.55 4.48 5.37
CA ALA A 117 8.56 3.41 5.40
C ALA A 117 9.11 2.07 4.86
N LEU A 118 9.77 2.11 3.70
CA LEU A 118 10.38 0.92 3.10
C LEU A 118 11.45 0.30 4.01
N SER A 119 12.24 1.13 4.69
CA SER A 119 13.24 0.67 5.67
C SER A 119 12.60 -0.11 6.81
N ASP A 120 11.53 0.42 7.42
CA ASP A 120 10.86 -0.25 8.53
C ASP A 120 10.15 -1.54 8.08
N TYR A 121 9.42 -1.50 6.95
CA TYR A 121 8.77 -2.71 6.44
C TYR A 121 9.76 -3.81 6.06
N ASN A 122 10.92 -3.46 5.50
CA ASN A 122 11.96 -4.45 5.20
C ASN A 122 12.58 -5.05 6.47
N LYS A 123 12.78 -4.26 7.54
CA LYS A 123 13.19 -4.80 8.84
C LYS A 123 12.14 -5.74 9.41
N SER A 124 10.86 -5.36 9.36
CA SER A 124 9.73 -6.21 9.76
C SER A 124 9.73 -7.53 8.99
N LEU A 125 9.84 -7.45 7.65
CA LEU A 125 9.88 -8.61 6.76
C LEU A 125 11.03 -9.56 7.09
N GLN A 126 12.25 -9.03 7.28
CA GLN A 126 13.42 -9.83 7.63
C GLN A 126 13.24 -10.57 8.97
N ILE A 127 12.72 -9.89 9.99
CA ILE A 127 12.44 -10.49 11.30
C ILE A 127 11.40 -11.61 11.18
N LYS A 128 10.31 -11.38 10.45
CA LYS A 128 9.25 -12.37 10.25
C LYS A 128 9.72 -13.57 9.43
N LEU A 129 10.51 -13.36 8.37
CA LEU A 129 11.12 -14.44 7.60
C LEU A 129 11.99 -15.33 8.49
N LYS A 130 12.84 -14.74 9.33
CA LYS A 130 13.71 -15.46 10.27
C LYS A 130 12.92 -16.20 11.34
N SER A 131 11.86 -15.59 11.88
CA SER A 131 11.14 -16.11 13.06
C SER A 131 10.00 -17.07 12.70
N LEU A 132 9.34 -16.87 11.57
CA LEU A 132 8.10 -17.55 11.17
C LEU A 132 8.28 -18.42 9.91
N GLY A 133 9.36 -18.22 9.15
CA GLY A 133 9.62 -18.87 7.87
C GLY A 133 8.97 -18.14 6.67
N SER A 134 9.33 -18.56 5.46
CA SER A 134 8.88 -17.93 4.20
C SER A 134 7.41 -18.16 3.84
N GLU A 135 6.81 -19.22 4.38
CA GLU A 135 5.43 -19.63 4.10
C GLU A 135 4.52 -19.32 5.29
N HIS A 136 4.56 -18.06 5.77
CA HIS A 136 3.70 -17.56 6.83
C HIS A 136 2.84 -16.37 6.36
N LEU A 137 1.61 -16.24 6.88
CA LEU A 137 0.69 -15.18 6.46
C LEU A 137 1.24 -13.78 6.79
N ASP A 138 1.87 -13.60 7.95
CA ASP A 138 2.47 -12.30 8.32
C ASP A 138 3.63 -11.89 7.39
N VAL A 139 4.35 -12.85 6.79
CA VAL A 139 5.35 -12.59 5.76
C VAL A 139 4.66 -12.10 4.48
N SER A 140 3.53 -12.73 4.11
CA SER A 140 2.70 -12.22 3.03
C SER A 140 2.19 -10.80 3.30
N GLU A 141 1.80 -10.45 4.53
CA GLU A 141 1.36 -9.09 4.87
C GLU A 141 2.52 -8.09 4.74
N SER A 142 3.73 -8.45 5.18
CA SER A 142 4.91 -7.62 4.98
C SER A 142 5.21 -7.39 3.49
N TYR A 143 5.10 -8.41 2.63
CA TYR A 143 5.20 -8.23 1.18
C TYR A 143 4.12 -7.30 0.62
N GLN A 144 2.89 -7.36 1.14
CA GLN A 144 1.85 -6.41 0.75
C GLN A 144 2.21 -4.97 1.14
N ASN A 145 2.74 -4.75 2.34
CA ASN A 145 3.14 -3.42 2.80
C ASN A 145 4.28 -2.84 1.97
N VAL A 146 5.30 -3.65 1.64
CA VAL A 146 6.39 -3.26 0.73
C VAL A 146 5.84 -2.92 -0.66
N GLY A 147 4.99 -3.79 -1.22
CA GLY A 147 4.33 -3.54 -2.51
C GLY A 147 3.50 -2.26 -2.54
N LEU A 148 2.84 -1.91 -1.42
CA LEU A 148 2.09 -0.67 -1.28
C LEU A 148 3.00 0.57 -1.32
N VAL A 149 4.18 0.51 -0.72
CA VAL A 149 5.15 1.62 -0.80
C VAL A 149 5.65 1.79 -2.23
N TYR A 150 6.03 0.70 -2.92
CA TYR A 150 6.43 0.78 -4.33
C TYR A 150 5.31 1.33 -5.22
N HIS A 151 4.08 0.89 -5.00
CA HIS A 151 2.92 1.43 -5.71
C HIS A 151 2.77 2.95 -5.51
N ASN A 152 2.90 3.44 -4.28
CA ASN A 152 2.81 4.87 -3.96
C ASN A 152 3.96 5.69 -4.56
N GLN A 153 5.13 5.08 -4.77
CA GLN A 153 6.26 5.70 -5.47
C GLN A 153 6.12 5.68 -7.00
N GLY A 154 5.10 5.02 -7.55
CA GLY A 154 4.96 4.81 -9.00
C GLY A 154 5.82 3.67 -9.56
N LYS A 155 6.49 2.91 -8.70
CA LYS A 155 7.33 1.76 -9.04
C LYS A 155 6.46 0.52 -9.23
N HIS A 156 5.81 0.45 -10.39
CA HIS A 156 4.71 -0.48 -10.63
C HIS A 156 5.16 -1.94 -10.74
N ASP A 157 6.30 -2.21 -11.37
CA ASP A 157 6.76 -3.58 -11.59
C ASP A 157 7.31 -4.19 -10.29
N GLU A 158 8.01 -3.40 -9.47
CA GLU A 158 8.40 -3.80 -8.12
C GLU A 158 7.18 -4.04 -7.22
N ALA A 159 6.15 -3.19 -7.31
CA ALA A 159 4.90 -3.41 -6.58
C ALA A 159 4.23 -4.73 -6.99
N LEU A 160 4.17 -5.04 -8.29
CA LEU A 160 3.63 -6.30 -8.79
C LEU A 160 4.47 -7.50 -8.31
N LYS A 161 5.80 -7.41 -8.31
CA LYS A 161 6.70 -8.47 -7.80
C LYS A 161 6.35 -8.81 -6.34
N GLU A 162 6.25 -7.81 -5.48
CA GLU A 162 5.95 -8.02 -4.05
C GLU A 162 4.50 -8.49 -3.82
N TYR A 163 3.52 -7.93 -4.51
CA TYR A 163 2.13 -8.42 -4.41
C TYR A 163 1.95 -9.85 -4.92
N ASN A 164 2.69 -10.26 -5.94
CA ASN A 164 2.64 -11.65 -6.43
C ASN A 164 3.29 -12.62 -5.45
N LYS A 165 4.37 -12.24 -4.76
CA LYS A 165 4.93 -13.04 -3.65
C LYS A 165 3.90 -13.24 -2.54
N ALA A 166 3.25 -12.16 -2.11
CA ALA A 166 2.15 -12.23 -1.13
C ALA A 166 1.00 -13.13 -1.61
N LEU A 167 0.57 -12.98 -2.86
CA LEU A 167 -0.51 -13.79 -3.44
C LEU A 167 -0.16 -15.28 -3.46
N ARG A 168 1.08 -15.64 -3.84
CA ARG A 168 1.55 -17.03 -3.86
C ARG A 168 1.46 -17.68 -2.49
N ILE A 169 1.96 -17.02 -1.45
CA ILE A 169 1.91 -17.51 -0.07
C ILE A 169 0.45 -17.70 0.36
N LYS A 170 -0.41 -16.70 0.15
CA LYS A 170 -1.83 -16.77 0.51
C LYS A 170 -2.56 -17.90 -0.21
N LEU A 171 -2.33 -18.12 -1.51
CA LEU A 171 -2.95 -19.20 -2.28
C LEU A 171 -2.50 -20.60 -1.83
N LYS A 172 -1.27 -20.72 -1.31
CA LYS A 172 -0.73 -21.99 -0.81
C LYS A 172 -1.29 -22.35 0.57
N ILE A 173 -1.42 -21.36 1.45
CA ILE A 173 -1.84 -21.56 2.86
C ILE A 173 -3.36 -21.54 3.01
N LEU A 174 -4.04 -20.64 2.31
CA LEU A 174 -5.47 -20.40 2.46
C LEU A 174 -6.25 -21.14 1.38
N LYS A 175 -7.51 -21.48 1.69
CA LYS A 175 -8.44 -21.94 0.66
C LYS A 175 -8.61 -20.83 -0.39
N ASN A 176 -8.66 -21.18 -1.67
CA ASN A 176 -8.69 -20.24 -2.81
C ASN A 176 -9.75 -19.13 -2.75
N ASN A 177 -10.76 -19.24 -1.89
CA ASN A 177 -11.81 -18.24 -1.69
C ASN A 177 -11.64 -17.43 -0.41
N HIS A 178 -10.47 -17.38 0.24
CA HIS A 178 -10.30 -16.57 1.45
C HIS A 178 -10.33 -15.06 1.14
N PRO A 179 -11.03 -14.20 1.92
CA PRO A 179 -11.15 -12.76 1.66
C PRO A 179 -9.80 -12.03 1.48
N SER A 180 -8.77 -12.41 2.25
CA SER A 180 -7.44 -11.79 2.12
C SER A 180 -6.74 -12.03 0.76
N ILE A 181 -7.17 -13.02 -0.02
CA ILE A 181 -6.73 -13.22 -1.41
C ILE A 181 -7.40 -12.18 -2.31
N ALA A 182 -8.68 -11.86 -2.06
CA ALA A 182 -9.43 -10.84 -2.78
C ALA A 182 -8.78 -9.45 -2.61
N ASP A 183 -8.26 -9.15 -1.42
CA ASP A 183 -7.53 -7.91 -1.16
C ASP A 183 -6.23 -7.82 -1.98
N THR A 184 -5.48 -8.93 -2.08
CA THR A 184 -4.27 -8.96 -2.92
C THR A 184 -4.61 -8.75 -4.40
N TYR A 185 -5.69 -9.37 -4.91
CA TYR A 185 -6.15 -9.14 -6.27
C TYR A 185 -6.56 -7.67 -6.50
N ASN A 186 -7.25 -7.05 -5.54
CA ASN A 186 -7.58 -5.62 -5.61
C ASN A 186 -6.31 -4.74 -5.71
N ASN A 187 -5.27 -5.05 -4.93
CA ASN A 187 -4.02 -4.30 -4.97
C ASN A 187 -3.27 -4.46 -6.30
N ILE A 188 -3.19 -5.67 -6.84
CA ILE A 188 -2.63 -5.93 -8.17
C ILE A 188 -3.43 -5.17 -9.24
N ALA A 189 -4.76 -5.20 -9.16
CA ALA A 189 -5.63 -4.48 -10.08
C ALA A 189 -5.42 -2.96 -10.04
N ASN A 190 -5.22 -2.39 -8.83
CA ASN A 190 -4.88 -0.98 -8.67
C ASN A 190 -3.59 -0.62 -9.41
N VAL A 191 -2.56 -1.48 -9.36
CA VAL A 191 -1.30 -1.27 -10.08
C VAL A 191 -1.52 -1.30 -11.59
N TYR A 192 -2.23 -2.30 -12.11
CA TYR A 192 -2.55 -2.38 -13.54
C TYR A 192 -3.37 -1.18 -14.04
N ASN A 193 -4.32 -0.71 -13.24
CA ASN A 193 -5.10 0.48 -13.58
C ASN A 193 -4.22 1.74 -13.67
N ARG A 194 -3.22 1.89 -12.78
CA ARG A 194 -2.25 3.00 -12.84
C ARG A 194 -1.32 2.91 -14.05
N GLN A 195 -0.94 1.70 -14.46
CA GLN A 195 -0.18 1.46 -15.70
C GLN A 195 -1.03 1.65 -16.98
N GLY A 196 -2.35 1.90 -16.88
CA GLY A 196 -3.24 1.96 -18.03
C GLY A 196 -3.60 0.59 -18.64
N LYS A 197 -3.20 -0.52 -17.99
CA LYS A 197 -3.52 -1.90 -18.38
C LYS A 197 -4.92 -2.27 -17.89
N TYR A 198 -5.92 -1.62 -18.45
CA TYR A 198 -7.29 -1.65 -17.93
C TYR A 198 -7.95 -3.03 -17.97
N ASP A 199 -7.67 -3.84 -19.00
CA ASP A 199 -8.27 -5.19 -19.11
C ASP A 199 -7.68 -6.15 -18.06
N ASP A 200 -6.39 -6.05 -17.77
CA ASP A 200 -5.73 -6.79 -16.68
C ASP A 200 -6.28 -6.35 -15.31
N ALA A 201 -6.48 -5.04 -15.12
CA ALA A 201 -7.10 -4.50 -13.91
C ALA A 201 -8.52 -5.06 -13.72
N LEU A 202 -9.38 -5.02 -14.75
CA LEU A 202 -10.73 -5.58 -14.70
C LEU A 202 -10.71 -7.09 -14.41
N SER A 203 -9.77 -7.84 -15.00
CA SER A 203 -9.61 -9.28 -14.74
C SER A 203 -9.34 -9.54 -13.25
N MET A 204 -8.40 -8.80 -12.64
CA MET A 204 -8.06 -8.95 -11.22
C MET A 204 -9.18 -8.47 -10.29
N TYR A 205 -9.82 -7.33 -10.55
CA TYR A 205 -10.98 -6.89 -9.76
C TYR A 205 -12.13 -7.89 -9.84
N ASN A 206 -12.40 -8.50 -10.99
CA ASN A 206 -13.45 -9.51 -11.12
C ASN A 206 -13.13 -10.79 -10.33
N LYS A 207 -11.85 -11.20 -10.24
CA LYS A 207 -11.43 -12.29 -9.34
C LYS A 207 -11.69 -11.95 -7.88
N SER A 208 -11.32 -10.74 -7.45
CA SER A 208 -11.60 -10.22 -6.10
C SER A 208 -13.11 -10.20 -5.81
N LEU A 209 -13.89 -9.63 -6.73
CA LEU A 209 -15.35 -9.52 -6.62
C LEU A 209 -16.00 -10.91 -6.45
N LYS A 210 -15.58 -11.89 -7.25
CA LYS A 210 -16.11 -13.26 -7.18
C LYS A 210 -15.86 -13.90 -5.81
N ILE A 211 -14.65 -13.74 -5.26
CA ILE A 211 -14.31 -14.25 -3.93
C ILE A 211 -15.19 -13.57 -2.87
N ASN A 212 -15.26 -12.24 -2.89
CA ASN A 212 -16.03 -11.47 -1.91
C ASN A 212 -17.53 -11.78 -1.96
N LEU A 213 -18.12 -11.88 -3.16
CA LEU A 213 -19.53 -12.29 -3.32
C LEU A 213 -19.78 -13.69 -2.73
N THR A 214 -18.85 -14.62 -2.95
CA THR A 214 -19.00 -16.01 -2.46
C THR A 214 -18.89 -16.10 -0.94
N GLN A 215 -18.01 -15.32 -0.31
CA GLN A 215 -17.75 -15.41 1.14
C GLN A 215 -18.64 -14.51 1.99
N LEU A 216 -18.97 -13.33 1.48
CA LEU A 216 -19.57 -12.25 2.27
C LEU A 216 -21.02 -11.95 1.85
N GLY A 217 -21.46 -12.48 0.71
CA GLY A 217 -22.78 -12.22 0.12
C GLY A 217 -22.89 -10.81 -0.46
N ASP A 218 -23.95 -10.55 -1.24
CA ASP A 218 -24.02 -9.41 -2.17
C ASP A 218 -23.99 -8.01 -1.55
N ASN A 219 -24.22 -7.87 -0.24
CA ASN A 219 -24.41 -6.59 0.43
C ASN A 219 -23.25 -6.19 1.35
N HIS A 220 -22.09 -6.85 1.28
CA HIS A 220 -20.95 -6.51 2.12
C HIS A 220 -20.19 -5.25 1.64
N PRO A 221 -19.71 -4.35 2.53
CA PRO A 221 -18.97 -3.14 2.14
C PRO A 221 -17.79 -3.37 1.18
N SER A 222 -17.02 -4.45 1.36
CA SER A 222 -15.90 -4.78 0.46
C SER A 222 -16.32 -5.02 -1.00
N ILE A 223 -17.56 -5.44 -1.25
CA ILE A 223 -18.11 -5.56 -2.62
C ILE A 223 -18.41 -4.19 -3.20
N ALA A 224 -18.90 -3.26 -2.36
CA ALA A 224 -19.08 -1.87 -2.76
C ALA A 224 -17.74 -1.24 -3.17
N ASP A 225 -16.67 -1.50 -2.43
CA ASP A 225 -15.32 -1.04 -2.75
C ASP A 225 -14.82 -1.61 -4.08
N THR A 226 -14.98 -2.92 -4.31
CA THR A 226 -14.60 -3.53 -5.59
C THR A 226 -15.42 -2.96 -6.75
N TYR A 227 -16.72 -2.73 -6.61
CA TYR A 227 -17.52 -2.07 -7.65
C TYR A 227 -17.07 -0.63 -7.92
N ASN A 228 -16.73 0.14 -6.88
CA ASN A 228 -16.20 1.50 -7.01
C ASN A 228 -14.87 1.50 -7.79
N ASN A 229 -14.02 0.49 -7.55
CA ASN A 229 -12.75 0.34 -8.26
C ASN A 229 -12.93 -0.07 -9.73
N ILE A 230 -13.82 -1.03 -10.03
CA ILE A 230 -14.19 -1.39 -11.41
C ILE A 230 -14.75 -0.16 -12.14
N ALA A 231 -15.60 0.62 -11.47
CA ALA A 231 -16.14 1.85 -12.03
C ALA A 231 -15.04 2.88 -12.37
N ASN A 232 -14.03 3.02 -11.51
CA ASN A 232 -12.86 3.87 -11.79
C ASN A 232 -12.13 3.41 -13.08
N VAL A 233 -11.97 2.09 -13.28
CA VAL A 233 -11.34 1.57 -14.51
C VAL A 233 -12.17 1.91 -15.75
N TYR A 234 -13.49 1.70 -15.70
CA TYR A 234 -14.37 2.08 -16.81
C TYR A 234 -14.36 3.58 -17.09
N ALA A 235 -14.34 4.41 -16.04
CA ALA A 235 -14.23 5.86 -16.18
C ALA A 235 -12.91 6.27 -16.85
N ASN A 236 -11.79 5.62 -16.49
CA ASN A 236 -10.49 5.84 -17.12
C ASN A 236 -10.45 5.40 -18.59
N GLN A 237 -11.19 4.33 -18.95
CA GLN A 237 -11.41 3.90 -20.34
C GLN A 237 -12.34 4.84 -21.14
N GLY A 238 -12.99 5.83 -20.50
CA GLY A 238 -14.02 6.66 -21.11
C GLY A 238 -15.39 5.97 -21.28
N LYS A 239 -15.55 4.76 -20.72
CA LYS A 239 -16.82 4.00 -20.70
C LYS A 239 -17.72 4.49 -19.57
N TYR A 240 -18.19 5.71 -19.70
CA TYR A 240 -18.87 6.43 -18.61
C TYR A 240 -20.18 5.78 -18.14
N ASP A 241 -20.95 5.17 -19.04
CA ASP A 241 -22.22 4.53 -18.66
C ASP A 241 -21.98 3.23 -17.86
N ASP A 242 -20.96 2.45 -18.22
CA ASP A 242 -20.51 1.28 -17.44
C ASP A 242 -20.00 1.71 -16.05
N ALA A 243 -19.24 2.81 -16.00
CA ALA A 243 -18.76 3.37 -14.74
C ALA A 243 -19.92 3.80 -13.83
N LEU A 244 -20.92 4.53 -14.36
CA LEU A 244 -22.11 4.93 -13.61
C LEU A 244 -22.90 3.72 -13.12
N SER A 245 -23.03 2.67 -13.92
CA SER A 245 -23.68 1.42 -13.52
C SER A 245 -23.00 0.80 -12.29
N MET A 246 -21.66 0.70 -12.31
CA MET A 246 -20.90 0.12 -11.20
C MET A 246 -20.88 1.03 -9.96
N TYR A 247 -20.71 2.35 -10.10
CA TYR A 247 -20.82 3.27 -8.96
C TYR A 247 -22.20 3.21 -8.31
N ASN A 248 -23.28 3.10 -9.09
CA ASN A 248 -24.63 2.98 -8.51
C ASN A 248 -24.83 1.67 -7.74
N LYS A 249 -24.21 0.56 -8.17
CA LYS A 249 -24.21 -0.69 -7.38
C LYS A 249 -23.47 -0.51 -6.05
N SER A 250 -22.28 0.10 -6.08
CA SER A 250 -21.52 0.45 -4.87
C SER A 250 -22.32 1.35 -3.93
N LEU A 251 -22.91 2.42 -4.47
CA LEU A 251 -23.73 3.38 -3.72
C LEU A 251 -24.91 2.70 -3.03
N LYS A 252 -25.62 1.80 -3.73
CA LYS A 252 -26.76 1.07 -3.17
C LYS A 252 -26.36 0.21 -1.97
N ILE A 253 -25.23 -0.51 -2.07
CA ILE A 253 -24.72 -1.34 -0.98
C ILE A 253 -24.34 -0.45 0.21
N ASN A 254 -23.55 0.60 -0.03
CA ASN A 254 -23.10 1.51 1.02
C ASN A 254 -24.25 2.23 1.73
N LEU A 255 -25.28 2.70 1.00
CA LEU A 255 -26.49 3.27 1.59
C LEU A 255 -27.21 2.28 2.49
N THR A 256 -27.28 1.01 2.08
CA THR A 256 -27.96 -0.05 2.84
C THR A 256 -27.20 -0.41 4.12
N GLN A 257 -25.86 -0.50 4.05
CA GLN A 257 -25.04 -0.96 5.16
C GLN A 257 -24.65 0.14 6.15
N LEU A 258 -24.40 1.35 5.65
CA LEU A 258 -23.75 2.42 6.41
C LEU A 258 -24.68 3.61 6.67
N GLY A 259 -25.85 3.65 6.01
CA GLY A 259 -26.80 4.75 6.08
C GLY A 259 -26.32 6.02 5.37
N ASP A 260 -27.22 6.97 5.13
CA ASP A 260 -27.03 8.06 4.16
C ASP A 260 -25.86 9.04 4.42
N ASN A 261 -25.33 9.06 5.64
CA ASN A 261 -24.34 10.04 6.08
C ASN A 261 -22.92 9.49 6.22
N HIS A 262 -22.63 8.28 5.76
CA HIS A 262 -21.29 7.71 5.87
C HIS A 262 -20.30 8.32 4.85
N PRO A 263 -19.02 8.57 5.20
CA PRO A 263 -18.02 9.14 4.28
C PRO A 263 -17.85 8.41 2.94
N SER A 264 -17.92 7.07 2.93
CA SER A 264 -17.82 6.27 1.69
C SER A 264 -18.93 6.58 0.66
N ILE A 265 -20.11 7.03 1.11
CA ILE A 265 -21.18 7.49 0.23
C ILE A 265 -20.81 8.84 -0.39
N ALA A 266 -20.18 9.72 0.38
CA ALA A 266 -19.67 10.99 -0.12
C ALA A 266 -18.61 10.77 -1.21
N ASP A 267 -17.72 9.78 -1.05
CA ASP A 267 -16.72 9.42 -2.05
C ASP A 267 -17.35 8.87 -3.32
N THR A 268 -18.38 8.02 -3.19
CA THR A 268 -19.11 7.48 -4.33
C THR A 268 -19.83 8.59 -5.11
N TYR A 269 -20.49 9.54 -4.41
CA TYR A 269 -21.08 10.72 -5.06
C TYR A 269 -20.03 11.60 -5.75
N ASN A 270 -18.86 11.80 -5.13
CA ASN A 270 -17.75 12.51 -5.77
C ASN A 270 -17.34 11.83 -7.09
N ASN A 271 -17.21 10.50 -7.10
CA ASN A 271 -16.82 9.77 -8.30
C ASN A 271 -17.90 9.82 -9.40
N ILE A 272 -19.18 9.68 -9.06
CA ILE A 272 -20.29 9.86 -10.01
C ILE A 272 -20.29 11.28 -10.58
N GLY A 273 -20.09 12.30 -9.73
CA GLY A 273 -19.99 13.70 -10.15
C GLY A 273 -18.84 13.92 -11.16
N ARG A 274 -17.71 13.23 -10.97
CA ARG A 274 -16.57 13.27 -11.91
C ARG A 274 -16.95 12.71 -13.27
N VAL A 275 -17.67 11.59 -13.31
CA VAL A 275 -18.15 11.01 -14.58
C VAL A 275 -19.12 11.95 -15.29
N TYR A 276 -20.09 12.53 -14.58
CA TYR A 276 -21.01 13.51 -15.19
C TYR A 276 -20.30 14.75 -15.71
N ASN A 277 -19.29 15.25 -15.01
CA ASN A 277 -18.47 16.37 -15.47
C ASN A 277 -17.75 16.03 -16.79
N HIS A 278 -17.18 14.82 -16.91
CA HIS A 278 -16.56 14.37 -18.15
C HIS A 278 -17.56 14.18 -19.31
N GLN A 279 -18.81 13.80 -19.01
CA GLN A 279 -19.89 13.77 -20.00
C GLN A 279 -20.44 15.17 -20.36
N GLY A 280 -19.96 16.25 -19.73
CA GLY A 280 -20.48 17.62 -19.92
C GLY A 280 -21.83 17.87 -19.23
N LYS A 281 -22.32 16.92 -18.42
CA LYS A 281 -23.57 17.02 -17.64
C LYS A 281 -23.31 17.77 -16.34
N TYR A 282 -23.02 19.07 -16.46
CA TYR A 282 -22.51 19.88 -15.37
C TYR A 282 -23.48 20.03 -14.19
N ASP A 283 -24.78 20.11 -14.44
CA ASP A 283 -25.78 20.25 -13.37
C ASP A 283 -25.92 18.95 -12.55
N ASP A 284 -25.87 17.79 -13.22
CA ASP A 284 -25.82 16.48 -12.55
C ASP A 284 -24.54 16.32 -11.73
N ALA A 285 -23.40 16.77 -12.27
CA ALA A 285 -22.13 16.78 -11.55
C ALA A 285 -22.20 17.63 -10.28
N LEU A 286 -22.70 18.88 -10.37
CA LEU A 286 -22.89 19.77 -9.22
C LEU A 286 -23.84 19.16 -8.20
N SER A 287 -24.93 18.51 -8.63
CA SER A 287 -25.86 17.82 -7.75
C SER A 287 -25.16 16.75 -6.91
N MET A 288 -24.36 15.88 -7.56
CA MET A 288 -23.63 14.83 -6.85
C MET A 288 -22.54 15.39 -5.92
N TYR A 289 -21.76 16.37 -6.38
CA TYR A 289 -20.74 16.99 -5.53
C TYR A 289 -21.33 17.72 -4.32
N ASN A 290 -22.49 18.37 -4.45
CA ASN A 290 -23.17 19.00 -3.31
C ASN A 290 -23.69 17.96 -2.30
N LYS A 291 -24.17 16.80 -2.76
CA LYS A 291 -24.52 15.69 -1.84
C LYS A 291 -23.29 15.20 -1.06
N SER A 292 -22.17 15.00 -1.76
CA SER A 292 -20.89 14.64 -1.13
C SER A 292 -20.44 15.68 -0.09
N LEU A 293 -20.48 16.97 -0.48
CA LEU A 293 -20.09 18.08 0.38
C LEU A 293 -20.92 18.13 1.66
N LYS A 294 -22.24 17.96 1.54
CA LYS A 294 -23.15 17.96 2.70
C LYS A 294 -22.80 16.84 3.70
N ILE A 295 -22.55 15.64 3.21
CA ILE A 295 -22.16 14.50 4.05
C ILE A 295 -20.83 14.79 4.76
N ASN A 296 -19.81 15.18 3.99
CA ASN A 296 -18.47 15.45 4.53
C ASN A 296 -18.46 16.59 5.55
N LEU A 297 -19.20 17.69 5.32
CA LEU A 297 -19.35 18.77 6.29
C LEU A 297 -19.99 18.28 7.59
N THR A 298 -21.00 17.41 7.50
CA THR A 298 -21.71 16.88 8.67
C THR A 298 -20.84 15.95 9.50
N GLN A 299 -20.04 15.09 8.86
CA GLN A 299 -19.26 14.05 9.54
C GLN A 299 -17.88 14.51 10.00
N LEU A 300 -17.21 15.35 9.22
CA LEU A 300 -15.78 15.64 9.39
C LEU A 300 -15.52 17.08 9.83
N GLY A 301 -16.55 17.95 9.79
CA GLY A 301 -16.45 19.37 10.09
C GLY A 301 -15.70 20.16 9.01
N ASP A 302 -15.85 21.48 9.02
CA ASP A 302 -15.53 22.37 7.88
C ASP A 302 -14.08 22.35 7.36
N ASN A 303 -13.14 21.86 8.17
CA ASN A 303 -11.71 21.95 7.89
C ASN A 303 -11.09 20.63 7.42
N HIS A 304 -11.85 19.55 7.21
CA HIS A 304 -11.26 18.28 6.79
C HIS A 304 -10.76 18.31 5.32
N PRO A 305 -9.61 17.70 4.96
CA PRO A 305 -9.09 17.70 3.58
C PRO A 305 -10.06 17.17 2.51
N SER A 306 -10.96 16.25 2.84
CA SER A 306 -11.99 15.74 1.90
C SER A 306 -12.97 16.83 1.42
N ILE A 307 -13.24 17.84 2.26
CA ILE A 307 -14.05 19.01 1.89
C ILE A 307 -13.31 19.87 0.88
N ALA A 308 -11.99 20.04 1.05
CA ALA A 308 -11.15 20.75 0.09
C ALA A 308 -11.19 20.05 -1.29
N THR A 309 -11.07 18.73 -1.32
CA THR A 309 -11.23 17.93 -2.55
C THR A 309 -12.58 18.16 -3.21
N THR A 310 -13.66 18.16 -2.43
CA THR A 310 -15.02 18.37 -2.97
C THR A 310 -15.18 19.79 -3.53
N TYR A 311 -14.66 20.82 -2.86
CA TYR A 311 -14.62 22.18 -3.39
C TYR A 311 -13.80 22.30 -4.68
N ASN A 312 -12.63 21.64 -4.75
CA ASN A 312 -11.82 21.57 -5.98
C ASN A 312 -12.60 20.96 -7.15
N ASN A 313 -13.41 19.93 -6.89
CA ASN A 313 -14.22 19.28 -7.90
C ASN A 313 -15.38 20.18 -8.39
N ILE A 314 -16.10 20.82 -7.47
CA ILE A 314 -17.15 21.81 -7.80
C ILE A 314 -16.56 22.97 -8.61
N ALA A 315 -15.39 23.47 -8.20
CA ALA A 315 -14.68 24.52 -8.91
C ALA A 315 -14.35 24.11 -10.35
N SER A 316 -13.91 22.87 -10.55
CA SER A 316 -13.61 22.31 -11.87
C SER A 316 -14.86 22.29 -12.77
N VAL A 317 -16.03 21.95 -12.23
CA VAL A 317 -17.29 21.99 -12.98
C VAL A 317 -17.64 23.42 -13.40
N TYR A 318 -17.51 24.39 -12.48
CA TYR A 318 -17.75 25.79 -12.81
C TYR A 318 -16.75 26.33 -13.84
N ALA A 319 -15.48 25.96 -13.75
CA ALA A 319 -14.48 26.32 -14.74
C ALA A 319 -14.84 25.76 -16.14
N ASN A 320 -15.24 24.49 -16.20
CA ASN A 320 -15.69 23.86 -17.44
C ASN A 320 -16.96 24.54 -18.00
N GLN A 321 -17.94 24.87 -17.16
CA GLN A 321 -19.11 25.65 -17.57
C GLN A 321 -18.72 27.04 -18.09
N GLY A 322 -17.78 27.71 -17.43
CA GLY A 322 -17.24 29.01 -17.83
C GLY A 322 -16.58 28.95 -19.20
N ASN A 323 -15.82 27.89 -19.46
CA ASN A 323 -15.15 27.64 -20.73
C ASN A 323 -16.16 27.33 -21.85
N VAL A 324 -17.03 26.34 -21.66
CA VAL A 324 -18.01 25.92 -22.69
C VAL A 324 -19.04 27.00 -23.03
N TYR A 325 -19.47 27.78 -22.03
CA TYR A 325 -20.51 28.80 -22.24
C TYR A 325 -19.95 30.24 -22.30
N HIS A 326 -18.63 30.43 -22.25
CA HIS A 326 -17.96 31.73 -22.17
C HIS A 326 -18.55 32.66 -21.08
N ARG A 327 -18.91 32.09 -19.92
CA ARG A 327 -19.58 32.83 -18.83
C ARG A 327 -18.60 33.27 -17.76
N GLN A 328 -18.24 34.55 -17.76
CA GLN A 328 -17.31 35.15 -16.79
C GLN A 328 -17.69 34.83 -15.32
N GLY A 329 -18.98 34.92 -14.97
CA GLY A 329 -19.44 34.63 -13.61
C GLY A 329 -19.16 33.18 -13.14
N LYS A 330 -19.08 32.22 -14.07
CA LYS A 330 -18.74 30.83 -13.72
C LYS A 330 -17.26 30.64 -13.40
N TYR A 331 -16.38 31.44 -14.01
CA TYR A 331 -14.98 31.45 -13.59
C TYR A 331 -14.80 32.06 -12.20
N ASP A 332 -15.58 33.08 -11.85
CA ASP A 332 -15.53 33.67 -10.50
C ASP A 332 -16.06 32.69 -9.44
N ASP A 333 -17.13 31.93 -9.76
CA ASP A 333 -17.61 30.82 -8.94
C ASP A 333 -16.51 29.74 -8.76
N ALA A 334 -15.79 29.40 -9.83
CA ALA A 334 -14.68 28.44 -9.79
C ALA A 334 -13.54 28.93 -8.89
N LEU A 335 -13.09 30.17 -9.07
CA LEU A 335 -12.04 30.79 -8.24
C LEU A 335 -12.45 30.83 -6.76
N SER A 336 -13.72 31.15 -6.47
CA SER A 336 -14.26 31.15 -5.10
C SER A 336 -14.12 29.77 -4.45
N MET A 337 -14.53 28.70 -5.14
CA MET A 337 -14.44 27.33 -4.63
C MET A 337 -12.99 26.84 -4.53
N TYR A 338 -12.13 27.14 -5.50
CA TYR A 338 -10.70 26.82 -5.41
C TYR A 338 -10.03 27.50 -4.22
N ASN A 339 -10.34 28.76 -3.94
CA ASN A 339 -9.80 29.47 -2.77
C ASN A 339 -10.26 28.88 -1.45
N LYS A 340 -11.50 28.38 -1.34
CA LYS A 340 -11.96 27.63 -0.16
C LYS A 340 -11.16 26.35 0.05
N SER A 341 -10.93 25.58 -1.02
CA SER A 341 -10.08 24.39 -0.96
C SER A 341 -8.66 24.70 -0.54
N LEU A 342 -8.05 25.73 -1.15
CA LEU A 342 -6.69 26.16 -0.86
C LEU A 342 -6.53 26.53 0.62
N LYS A 343 -7.48 27.29 1.18
CA LYS A 343 -7.49 27.68 2.60
C LYS A 343 -7.51 26.47 3.53
N ILE A 344 -8.37 25.49 3.26
CA ILE A 344 -8.47 24.26 4.07
C ILE A 344 -7.14 23.48 4.01
N ASN A 345 -6.63 23.23 2.79
CA ASN A 345 -5.40 22.47 2.60
C ASN A 345 -4.19 23.13 3.26
N LEU A 346 -4.02 24.46 3.13
CA LEU A 346 -2.95 25.20 3.81
C LEU A 346 -3.03 25.04 5.33
N THR A 347 -4.25 25.10 5.88
CA THR A 347 -4.46 25.00 7.34
C THR A 347 -4.16 23.60 7.87
N GLN A 348 -4.53 22.54 7.15
CA GLN A 348 -4.43 21.16 7.65
C GLN A 348 -3.14 20.44 7.29
N LEU A 349 -2.58 20.71 6.11
CA LEU A 349 -1.50 19.91 5.54
C LEU A 349 -0.16 20.66 5.50
N GLY A 350 -0.18 21.96 5.79
CA GLY A 350 0.97 22.86 5.69
C GLY A 350 1.35 23.17 4.24
N ASP A 351 2.22 24.18 4.07
CA ASP A 351 2.43 24.86 2.78
C ASP A 351 3.01 23.99 1.65
N ASN A 352 3.66 22.88 1.99
CA ASN A 352 4.39 22.03 1.06
C ASN A 352 3.64 20.73 0.71
N HIS A 353 2.33 20.63 0.92
CA HIS A 353 1.61 19.41 0.56
C HIS A 353 1.25 19.37 -0.96
N PRO A 354 1.36 18.22 -1.66
CA PRO A 354 1.05 18.10 -3.09
C PRO A 354 -0.37 18.58 -3.50
N SER A 355 -1.36 18.44 -2.62
CA SER A 355 -2.74 18.90 -2.88
C SER A 355 -2.86 20.43 -3.05
N ILE A 356 -1.97 21.20 -2.41
CA ILE A 356 -1.89 22.66 -2.56
C ILE A 356 -1.41 23.00 -3.97
N ALA A 357 -0.38 22.30 -4.46
CA ALA A 357 0.13 22.49 -5.81
C ALA A 357 -0.93 22.22 -6.88
N ILE A 358 -1.71 21.15 -6.73
CA ILE A 358 -2.83 20.83 -7.63
C ILE A 358 -3.85 21.98 -7.64
N THR A 359 -4.16 22.54 -6.47
CA THR A 359 -5.11 23.66 -6.35
C THR A 359 -4.58 24.92 -7.04
N TYR A 360 -3.30 25.26 -6.85
CA TYR A 360 -2.66 26.37 -7.59
C TYR A 360 -2.67 26.14 -9.11
N SER A 361 -2.32 24.96 -9.59
CA SER A 361 -2.38 24.63 -11.02
C SER A 361 -3.79 24.83 -11.60
N ASN A 362 -4.82 24.43 -10.85
CA ASN A 362 -6.20 24.60 -11.29
C ASN A 362 -6.64 26.07 -11.33
N ILE A 363 -6.25 26.88 -10.32
CA ILE A 363 -6.48 28.34 -10.33
C ILE A 363 -5.75 28.97 -11.53
N GLY A 364 -4.50 28.54 -11.78
CA GLY A 364 -3.70 28.98 -12.93
C GLY A 364 -4.39 28.69 -14.27
N ARG A 365 -5.02 27.52 -14.41
CA ARG A 365 -5.84 27.19 -15.59
C ARG A 365 -7.03 28.14 -15.75
N VAL A 366 -7.77 28.43 -14.67
CA VAL A 366 -8.91 29.36 -14.74
C VAL A 366 -8.45 30.77 -15.14
N TYR A 367 -7.33 31.26 -14.62
CA TYR A 367 -6.77 32.54 -15.07
C TYR A 367 -6.31 32.51 -16.52
N SER A 368 -5.73 31.39 -16.98
CA SER A 368 -5.36 31.21 -18.38
C SER A 368 -6.58 31.26 -19.29
N ASP A 369 -7.68 30.61 -18.92
CA ASP A 369 -8.95 30.61 -19.67
C ASP A 369 -9.61 32.00 -19.69
N GLN A 370 -9.28 32.86 -18.72
CA GLN A 370 -9.66 34.28 -18.68
C GLN A 370 -8.66 35.21 -19.39
N SER A 371 -7.61 34.67 -20.03
CA SER A 371 -6.49 35.43 -20.61
C SER A 371 -5.73 36.31 -19.60
N LYS A 372 -5.81 36.00 -18.30
CA LYS A 372 -5.05 36.65 -17.22
C LYS A 372 -3.69 35.97 -17.05
N HIS A 373 -2.82 36.15 -18.05
CA HIS A 373 -1.58 35.38 -18.19
C HIS A 373 -0.60 35.57 -17.02
N LYS A 374 -0.49 36.79 -16.46
CA LYS A 374 0.42 37.08 -15.34
C LYS A 374 0.03 36.31 -14.08
N GLU A 375 -1.26 36.31 -13.76
CA GLU A 375 -1.84 35.58 -12.65
C GLU A 375 -1.72 34.07 -12.86
N ALA A 376 -1.98 33.58 -14.06
CA ALA A 376 -1.80 32.18 -14.42
C ALA A 376 -0.36 31.69 -14.22
N ILE A 377 0.63 32.45 -14.74
CA ILE A 377 2.06 32.14 -14.57
C ILE A 377 2.44 32.12 -13.08
N SER A 378 1.95 33.08 -12.29
CA SER A 378 2.21 33.13 -10.85
C SER A 378 1.75 31.86 -10.15
N MET A 379 0.53 31.41 -10.41
CA MET A 379 -0.05 30.21 -9.80
C MET A 379 0.68 28.93 -10.25
N TYR A 380 0.97 28.78 -11.54
CA TYR A 380 1.70 27.61 -12.03
C TYR A 380 3.13 27.55 -11.46
N LYS A 381 3.82 28.68 -11.28
CA LYS A 381 5.14 28.72 -10.62
C LYS A 381 5.08 28.29 -9.17
N GLN A 382 4.04 28.68 -8.43
CA GLN A 382 3.83 28.21 -7.05
C GLN A 382 3.58 26.70 -6.99
N SER A 383 2.74 26.17 -7.89
CA SER A 383 2.54 24.72 -8.03
C SER A 383 3.85 23.98 -8.30
N LEU A 384 4.60 24.44 -9.31
CA LEU A 384 5.86 23.81 -9.72
C LEU A 384 6.88 23.79 -8.58
N LYS A 385 7.01 24.88 -7.82
CA LYS A 385 7.91 24.98 -6.67
C LYS A 385 7.61 23.90 -5.63
N ILE A 386 6.34 23.74 -5.26
CA ILE A 386 5.92 22.74 -4.26
C ILE A 386 6.20 21.33 -4.79
N GLN A 387 5.78 21.02 -6.02
CA GLN A 387 5.95 19.67 -6.59
C GLN A 387 7.43 19.28 -6.73
N LEU A 388 8.29 20.19 -7.18
CA LEU A 388 9.73 19.94 -7.25
C LEU A 388 10.33 19.62 -5.88
N SER A 389 9.86 20.29 -4.84
CA SER A 389 10.37 20.10 -3.47
C SER A 389 9.91 18.79 -2.83
N VAL A 390 8.71 18.30 -3.17
CA VAL A 390 8.07 17.18 -2.48
C VAL A 390 8.19 15.87 -3.26
N LEU A 391 7.97 15.93 -4.57
CA LEU A 391 7.87 14.75 -5.44
C LEU A 391 9.18 14.48 -6.18
N GLY A 392 10.10 15.44 -6.18
CA GLY A 392 11.33 15.39 -6.95
C GLY A 392 11.14 15.73 -8.43
N ARG A 393 12.25 15.86 -9.16
CA ARG A 393 12.27 16.42 -10.53
C ARG A 393 11.60 15.54 -11.58
N ASN A 394 11.57 14.23 -11.35
CA ASN A 394 11.10 13.26 -12.35
C ASN A 394 9.66 12.82 -12.10
N HIS A 395 8.85 13.53 -11.30
CA HIS A 395 7.48 13.10 -11.06
C HIS A 395 6.54 13.59 -12.19
N PRO A 396 5.57 12.77 -12.68
CA PRO A 396 4.63 13.16 -13.74
C PRO A 396 3.85 14.46 -13.46
N ASP A 397 3.55 14.75 -12.18
CA ASP A 397 2.85 15.98 -11.83
C ASP A 397 3.72 17.25 -12.01
N VAL A 398 5.05 17.15 -11.87
CA VAL A 398 5.97 18.24 -12.21
C VAL A 398 5.89 18.55 -13.71
N ALA A 399 5.81 17.50 -14.54
CA ALA A 399 5.64 17.65 -15.98
C ALA A 399 4.33 18.36 -16.33
N LYS A 400 3.23 18.06 -15.64
CA LYS A 400 1.95 18.75 -15.83
C LYS A 400 2.04 20.25 -15.51
N SER A 401 2.75 20.64 -14.44
CA SER A 401 2.99 22.06 -14.14
C SER A 401 3.82 22.76 -15.24
N TYR A 402 4.86 22.09 -15.77
CA TYR A 402 5.61 22.60 -16.91
C TYR A 402 4.72 22.78 -18.14
N SER A 403 3.93 21.77 -18.50
CA SER A 403 2.94 21.87 -19.59
C SER A 403 1.95 23.03 -19.37
N GLY A 404 1.52 23.26 -18.13
CA GLY A 404 0.67 24.39 -17.76
C GLY A 404 1.32 25.75 -18.07
N LEU A 405 2.57 25.95 -17.67
CA LEU A 405 3.35 27.14 -18.02
C LEU A 405 3.54 27.28 -19.54
N GLY A 406 3.85 26.17 -20.22
CA GLY A 406 4.01 26.14 -21.68
C GLY A 406 2.76 26.61 -22.42
N ASN A 407 1.57 26.20 -21.96
CA ASN A 407 0.29 26.66 -22.53
C ASN A 407 0.12 28.18 -22.39
N VAL A 408 0.45 28.74 -21.21
CA VAL A 408 0.30 30.18 -20.98
C VAL A 408 1.31 30.98 -21.80
N TYR A 409 2.57 30.54 -21.88
CA TYR A 409 3.59 31.19 -22.70
C TYR A 409 3.25 31.13 -24.19
N LEU A 410 2.72 30.00 -24.66
CA LEU A 410 2.24 29.86 -26.04
C LEU A 410 1.10 30.86 -26.33
N ALA A 411 0.15 31.00 -25.41
CA ALA A 411 -0.94 31.97 -25.54
C ALA A 411 -0.45 33.44 -25.53
N GLU A 412 0.64 33.74 -24.83
CA GLU A 412 1.32 35.05 -24.88
C GLU A 412 2.19 35.26 -26.14
N GLY A 413 2.36 34.24 -26.99
CA GLY A 413 3.25 34.27 -28.16
C GLY A 413 4.75 34.16 -27.82
N LYS A 414 5.07 33.73 -26.58
CA LYS A 414 6.44 33.50 -26.10
C LYS A 414 6.88 32.07 -26.42
N TYR A 415 7.21 31.84 -27.69
CA TYR A 415 7.45 30.50 -28.21
C TYR A 415 8.68 29.81 -27.60
N GLU A 416 9.76 30.55 -27.37
CA GLU A 416 11.02 30.03 -26.80
C GLU A 416 10.80 29.50 -25.37
N GLU A 417 10.13 30.29 -24.52
CA GLU A 417 9.77 29.85 -23.18
C GLU A 417 8.77 28.69 -23.19
N ALA A 418 7.81 28.69 -24.11
CA ALA A 418 6.85 27.60 -24.26
C ALA A 418 7.52 26.29 -24.67
N ILE A 419 8.45 26.31 -25.63
CA ILE A 419 9.26 25.16 -26.04
C ILE A 419 10.02 24.62 -24.84
N SER A 420 10.76 25.48 -24.13
CA SER A 420 11.53 25.09 -22.95
C SER A 420 10.67 24.35 -21.91
N MET A 421 9.47 24.86 -21.63
CA MET A 421 8.56 24.20 -20.67
C MET A 421 8.00 22.87 -21.21
N TYR A 422 7.60 22.79 -22.47
CA TYR A 422 7.09 21.55 -23.05
C TYR A 422 8.16 20.46 -23.17
N GLU A 423 9.41 20.81 -23.47
CA GLU A 423 10.54 19.86 -23.49
C GLU A 423 10.77 19.26 -22.11
N GLN A 424 10.76 20.07 -21.04
CA GLN A 424 10.89 19.57 -19.66
C GLN A 424 9.74 18.60 -19.34
N SER A 425 8.50 18.96 -19.68
CA SER A 425 7.33 18.09 -19.49
C SER A 425 7.48 16.76 -20.24
N TYR A 426 7.82 16.83 -21.53
CA TYR A 426 7.95 15.64 -22.39
C TYR A 426 9.04 14.71 -21.88
N ASN A 427 10.21 15.25 -21.52
CA ASN A 427 11.33 14.45 -21.04
C ASN A 427 11.03 13.69 -19.75
N ILE A 428 10.32 14.34 -18.81
CA ILE A 428 9.88 13.70 -17.56
C ILE A 428 8.85 12.61 -17.84
N LEU A 429 7.80 12.91 -18.63
CA LEU A 429 6.75 11.92 -18.88
C LEU A 429 7.30 10.72 -19.65
N LEU A 430 8.18 10.96 -20.61
CA LEU A 430 8.79 9.91 -21.40
C LEU A 430 9.65 8.98 -20.55
N SER A 431 10.45 9.52 -19.62
CA SER A 431 11.31 8.69 -18.76
C SER A 431 10.54 7.88 -17.72
N VAL A 432 9.35 8.34 -17.31
CA VAL A 432 8.57 7.69 -16.24
C VAL A 432 7.52 6.74 -16.76
N LEU A 433 6.82 7.12 -17.85
CA LEU A 433 5.63 6.41 -18.32
C LEU A 433 5.90 5.60 -19.60
N GLY A 434 7.04 5.81 -20.24
CA GLY A 434 7.41 5.18 -21.50
C GLY A 434 6.64 5.71 -22.71
N HIS A 435 7.09 5.32 -23.89
CA HIS A 435 6.67 5.88 -25.18
C HIS A 435 5.17 5.72 -25.50
N ASN A 436 4.55 4.65 -24.99
CA ASN A 436 3.16 4.28 -25.34
C ASN A 436 2.10 4.94 -24.45
N HIS A 437 2.50 5.70 -23.43
CA HIS A 437 1.54 6.29 -22.50
C HIS A 437 0.81 7.50 -23.13
N PRO A 438 -0.52 7.61 -22.99
CA PRO A 438 -1.30 8.71 -23.57
C PRO A 438 -0.81 10.12 -23.19
N ASP A 439 -0.33 10.29 -21.96
CA ASP A 439 0.21 11.59 -21.49
C ASP A 439 1.50 11.98 -22.22
N VAL A 440 2.34 11.01 -22.61
CA VAL A 440 3.56 11.27 -23.40
C VAL A 440 3.17 11.74 -24.79
N THR A 441 2.19 11.06 -25.42
CA THR A 441 1.64 11.48 -26.72
C THR A 441 1.06 12.89 -26.66
N LYS A 442 0.34 13.24 -25.58
CA LYS A 442 -0.20 14.59 -25.40
C LYS A 442 0.90 15.63 -25.25
N SER A 443 1.91 15.38 -24.43
CA SER A 443 3.05 16.29 -24.25
C SER A 443 3.82 16.50 -25.55
N TYR A 444 4.00 15.43 -26.33
CA TYR A 444 4.59 15.48 -27.67
C TYR A 444 3.77 16.36 -28.62
N ASN A 445 2.45 16.20 -28.65
CA ASN A 445 1.57 17.03 -29.48
C ASN A 445 1.65 18.51 -29.10
N ASN A 446 1.74 18.84 -27.81
CA ASN A 446 1.92 20.22 -27.35
C ASN A 446 3.23 20.82 -27.87
N LEU A 447 4.33 20.07 -27.73
CA LEU A 447 5.64 20.47 -28.24
C LEU A 447 5.62 20.66 -29.77
N ARG A 448 4.99 19.73 -30.49
CA ARG A 448 4.79 19.84 -31.95
C ARG A 448 4.02 21.10 -32.33
N ASN A 449 2.97 21.42 -31.59
CA ASN A 449 2.12 22.57 -31.89
C ASN A 449 2.87 23.90 -31.70
N VAL A 450 3.73 24.04 -30.68
CA VAL A 450 4.51 25.27 -30.50
C VAL A 450 5.55 25.46 -31.61
N TYR A 451 6.26 24.40 -32.02
CA TYR A 451 7.21 24.51 -33.14
C TYR A 451 6.52 24.84 -34.47
N GLN A 452 5.30 24.34 -34.68
CA GLN A 452 4.47 24.73 -35.83
C GLN A 452 4.10 26.21 -35.76
N ALA A 453 3.73 26.73 -34.59
CA ALA A 453 3.40 28.14 -34.40
C ALA A 453 4.62 29.06 -34.58
N GLU A 454 5.82 28.60 -34.24
CA GLU A 454 7.08 29.34 -34.43
C GLU A 454 7.62 29.29 -35.88
N GLY A 455 7.07 28.41 -36.74
CA GLY A 455 7.53 28.22 -38.12
C GLY A 455 8.81 27.38 -38.25
N LYS A 456 9.31 26.77 -37.17
CA LYS A 456 10.53 25.94 -37.13
C LYS A 456 10.23 24.43 -37.25
N ARG A 457 9.52 24.05 -38.30
CA ARG A 457 9.02 22.66 -38.49
C ARG A 457 10.14 21.61 -38.61
N GLU A 458 11.27 21.97 -39.19
CA GLU A 458 12.38 21.04 -39.48
C GLU A 458 13.24 20.74 -38.24
N GLU A 459 13.44 21.72 -37.36
CA GLU A 459 14.14 21.53 -36.07
C GLU A 459 13.33 20.66 -35.10
N ALA A 460 12.00 20.75 -35.15
CA ALA A 460 11.09 19.93 -34.36
C ALA A 460 11.12 18.45 -34.75
N ILE A 461 11.29 18.14 -36.03
CA ILE A 461 11.38 16.76 -36.53
C ILE A 461 12.79 16.21 -36.24
N SER A 462 13.83 16.98 -36.54
CA SER A 462 15.24 16.61 -36.35
C SER A 462 15.61 16.33 -34.89
N THR A 463 15.27 17.24 -33.97
CA THR A 463 15.62 17.10 -32.55
C THR A 463 14.85 15.94 -31.89
N ASN A 464 13.59 15.74 -32.31
CA ASN A 464 12.74 14.66 -31.78
C ASN A 464 13.08 13.29 -32.36
N GLU A 465 13.37 13.14 -33.65
CA GLU A 465 13.84 11.86 -34.21
C GLU A 465 15.13 11.42 -33.54
N LYS A 466 16.03 12.37 -33.26
CA LYS A 466 17.29 12.08 -32.58
C LYS A 466 17.07 11.68 -31.11
N SER A 467 16.24 12.41 -30.37
CA SER A 467 15.92 12.08 -28.97
C SER A 467 15.14 10.76 -28.84
N LEU A 468 14.22 10.48 -29.76
CA LEU A 468 13.44 9.23 -29.79
C LEU A 468 14.35 8.03 -30.09
N LYS A 469 15.30 8.20 -31.02
CA LYS A 469 16.24 7.14 -31.41
C LYS A 469 17.27 6.87 -30.32
N GLU A 470 17.82 7.91 -29.69
CA GLU A 470 18.75 7.76 -28.55
C GLU A 470 18.06 7.07 -27.36
N LYS A 471 16.80 7.40 -27.05
CA LYS A 471 16.05 6.74 -25.97
C LYS A 471 15.54 5.34 -26.33
N GLN A 472 15.21 5.07 -27.60
CA GLN A 472 14.94 3.70 -28.06
C GLN A 472 16.18 2.81 -27.94
N GLU A 473 17.36 3.32 -28.31
CA GLU A 473 18.62 2.60 -28.15
C GLU A 473 18.98 2.37 -26.67
N GLU A 474 18.63 3.31 -25.78
CA GLU A 474 18.83 3.17 -24.34
C GLU A 474 17.84 2.16 -23.72
N GLN A 475 16.57 2.18 -24.15
CA GLN A 475 15.55 1.24 -23.72
C GLN A 475 15.86 -0.19 -24.21
N GLU A 476 16.29 -0.37 -25.47
CA GLU A 476 16.75 -1.67 -25.98
C GLU A 476 17.98 -2.19 -25.22
N LYS A 477 18.84 -1.31 -24.73
CA LYS A 477 19.98 -1.70 -23.88
C LYS A 477 19.51 -2.14 -22.50
N GLN A 478 18.54 -1.44 -21.91
CA GLN A 478 17.94 -1.83 -20.63
C GLN A 478 17.20 -3.16 -20.74
N GLU A 479 16.36 -3.36 -21.75
CA GLU A 479 15.64 -4.62 -21.98
C GLU A 479 16.61 -5.80 -22.14
N LYS A 480 17.71 -5.62 -22.90
CA LYS A 480 18.78 -6.63 -23.02
C LYS A 480 19.54 -6.88 -21.71
N GLN A 481 19.58 -5.89 -20.82
CA GLN A 481 20.26 -6.00 -19.54
C GLN A 481 19.36 -6.69 -18.50
N GLU A 482 18.06 -6.40 -18.53
CA GLU A 482 17.03 -7.08 -17.75
C GLU A 482 16.86 -8.53 -18.18
N GLU A 483 16.84 -8.85 -19.48
CA GLU A 483 16.82 -10.24 -19.97
C GLU A 483 18.03 -11.03 -19.45
N LYS A 484 19.23 -10.44 -19.48
CA LYS A 484 20.44 -11.06 -18.93
C LYS A 484 20.36 -11.27 -17.42
N GLN A 485 19.78 -10.31 -16.70
CA GLN A 485 19.65 -10.39 -15.26
C GLN A 485 18.61 -11.45 -14.86
N GLU A 486 17.51 -11.56 -15.61
CA GLU A 486 16.50 -12.60 -15.42
C GLU A 486 17.04 -14.00 -15.77
N GLU A 487 17.95 -14.09 -16.75
CA GLU A 487 18.66 -15.34 -17.09
C GLU A 487 19.67 -15.74 -16.00
N GLN A 488 20.35 -14.76 -15.39
CA GLN A 488 21.21 -14.98 -14.21
C GLN A 488 20.40 -15.40 -12.98
N GLU A 489 19.29 -14.73 -12.66
CA GLU A 489 18.43 -15.10 -11.52
C GLU A 489 17.88 -16.54 -11.70
N LYS A 490 17.52 -16.94 -12.92
CA LYS A 490 17.11 -18.33 -13.23
C LYS A 490 18.27 -19.34 -13.06
N GLN A 491 19.50 -18.97 -13.40
CA GLN A 491 20.68 -19.80 -13.16
C GLN A 491 20.95 -19.95 -11.66
N GLU A 492 20.90 -18.85 -10.89
CA GLU A 492 21.08 -18.87 -9.44
C GLU A 492 20.01 -19.72 -8.74
N GLU A 493 18.72 -19.58 -9.09
CA GLU A 493 17.66 -20.45 -8.57
C GLU A 493 17.89 -21.93 -8.92
N GLN A 494 18.48 -22.22 -10.07
CA GLN A 494 18.77 -23.58 -10.51
C GLN A 494 19.97 -24.19 -9.77
N GLU A 495 21.03 -23.40 -9.52
CA GLU A 495 22.17 -23.79 -8.70
C GLU A 495 21.76 -24.03 -7.25
N GLU A 496 20.94 -23.14 -6.67
CA GLU A 496 20.43 -23.29 -5.30
C GLU A 496 19.56 -24.54 -5.15
N LEU A 497 18.77 -24.89 -6.18
CA LEU A 497 18.01 -26.14 -6.21
C LEU A 497 18.89 -27.39 -6.34
N GLU A 498 20.03 -27.31 -7.04
CA GLU A 498 21.00 -28.40 -7.13
C GLU A 498 21.75 -28.59 -5.81
N GLU A 499 22.14 -27.51 -5.15
CA GLU A 499 22.80 -27.53 -3.85
C GLU A 499 21.89 -28.11 -2.76
N GLN A 500 20.60 -27.73 -2.75
CA GLN A 500 19.59 -28.34 -1.87
C GLN A 500 19.45 -29.85 -2.11
N LYS A 501 19.44 -30.30 -3.37
CA LYS A 501 19.38 -31.74 -3.69
C LYS A 501 20.65 -32.48 -3.26
N GLU A 502 21.81 -31.83 -3.31
CA GLU A 502 23.06 -32.42 -2.85
C GLU A 502 23.11 -32.51 -1.33
N GLN A 503 22.63 -31.48 -0.63
CA GLN A 503 22.50 -31.47 0.82
C GLN A 503 21.53 -32.57 1.30
N GLU A 504 20.37 -32.73 0.66
CA GLU A 504 19.45 -33.84 0.94
C GLU A 504 20.09 -35.23 0.73
N LYS A 505 20.98 -35.37 -0.25
CA LYS A 505 21.72 -36.62 -0.47
C LYS A 505 22.74 -36.87 0.65
N ARG A 506 23.47 -35.83 1.09
CA ARG A 506 24.44 -35.93 2.20
C ARG A 506 23.73 -36.31 3.50
N GLU A 507 22.62 -35.66 3.82
CA GLU A 507 21.83 -36.00 5.02
C GLU A 507 21.28 -37.44 4.97
N LYS A 508 20.90 -37.94 3.78
CA LYS A 508 20.49 -39.34 3.61
C LYS A 508 21.66 -40.31 3.81
N HIS A 509 22.87 -39.95 3.38
CA HIS A 509 24.07 -40.76 3.57
C HIS A 509 24.47 -40.82 5.05
N GLU A 510 24.51 -39.67 5.74
CA GLU A 510 24.82 -39.61 7.18
C GLU A 510 23.82 -40.43 8.00
N LYS A 511 22.51 -40.34 7.69
CA LYS A 511 21.49 -41.18 8.34
C LYS A 511 21.69 -42.68 8.09
N GLN A 512 22.23 -43.07 6.93
CA GLN A 512 22.54 -44.47 6.64
C GLN A 512 23.79 -44.95 7.40
N GLU A 513 24.81 -44.10 7.53
CA GLU A 513 26.00 -44.38 8.34
C GLU A 513 25.65 -44.51 9.82
N GLU A 514 24.88 -43.57 10.39
CA GLU A 514 24.40 -43.67 11.79
C GLU A 514 23.58 -44.94 12.04
N GLN A 515 22.75 -45.36 11.07
CA GLN A 515 22.02 -46.63 11.15
C GLN A 515 22.92 -47.86 11.01
N GLY A 516 24.06 -47.74 10.31
CA GLY A 516 25.07 -48.78 10.22
C GLY A 516 25.84 -48.93 11.52
N GLU A 517 26.27 -47.82 12.12
CA GLU A 517 26.95 -47.79 13.41
C GLU A 517 26.08 -48.33 14.53
N LYS A 518 24.80 -47.93 14.60
CA LYS A 518 23.85 -48.49 15.57
C LYS A 518 23.70 -50.00 15.45
N ARG A 519 23.56 -50.52 14.22
CA ARG A 519 23.47 -51.97 13.98
C ARG A 519 24.75 -52.70 14.40
N HIS A 520 25.92 -52.12 14.13
CA HIS A 520 27.18 -52.70 14.55
C HIS A 520 27.31 -52.74 16.08
N GLN A 521 26.83 -51.71 16.77
CA GLN A 521 26.84 -51.64 18.22
C GLN A 521 25.86 -52.63 18.86
N GLU A 522 24.67 -52.80 18.27
CA GLU A 522 23.71 -53.84 18.67
C GLU A 522 24.30 -55.25 18.52
N GLU A 523 25.01 -55.54 17.42
CA GLU A 523 25.70 -56.83 17.21
C GLU A 523 26.82 -57.09 18.24
N LEU A 524 27.53 -56.04 18.66
CA LEU A 524 28.57 -56.14 19.70
C LEU A 524 27.95 -56.44 21.06
N GLU A 525 26.87 -55.74 21.43
CA GLU A 525 26.13 -56.02 22.67
C GLU A 525 25.55 -57.44 22.70
N GLU A 526 25.05 -57.94 21.55
CA GLU A 526 24.52 -59.30 21.46
C GLU A 526 25.63 -60.36 21.63
N LYS A 527 26.82 -60.12 21.07
CA LYS A 527 28.00 -60.97 21.29
C LYS A 527 28.50 -60.95 22.73
N GLU A 528 28.42 -59.80 23.41
CA GLU A 528 28.77 -59.72 24.83
C GLU A 528 27.77 -60.49 25.69
N LYS A 529 26.46 -60.36 25.43
CA LYS A 529 25.42 -61.15 26.11
C LYS A 529 25.62 -62.66 25.90
N GLN A 530 25.96 -63.10 24.70
CA GLN A 530 26.27 -64.52 24.44
C GLN A 530 27.48 -65.00 25.24
N LYS A 531 28.56 -64.21 25.30
CA LYS A 531 29.74 -64.55 26.13
C LYS A 531 29.42 -64.61 27.61
N GLU A 532 28.52 -63.77 28.09
CA GLU A 532 28.09 -63.73 29.49
C GLU A 532 27.19 -64.93 29.82
N GLN A 533 26.29 -65.32 28.92
CA GLN A 533 25.55 -66.59 29.01
C GLN A 533 26.47 -67.81 29.02
N GLU A 534 27.46 -67.88 28.12
CA GLU A 534 28.42 -68.98 28.12
C GLU A 534 29.25 -69.06 29.42
N LYS A 535 29.53 -67.90 30.05
CA LYS A 535 30.17 -67.87 31.38
C LYS A 535 29.24 -68.38 32.47
N GLN A 536 27.98 -67.95 32.48
CA GLN A 536 26.99 -68.42 33.44
C GLN A 536 26.76 -69.93 33.31
N GLU A 537 26.62 -70.45 32.10
CA GLU A 537 26.48 -71.91 31.88
C GLU A 537 27.71 -72.70 32.34
N LYS A 538 28.92 -72.15 32.17
CA LYS A 538 30.14 -72.77 32.71
C LYS A 538 30.19 -72.73 34.22
N GLN A 539 29.69 -71.66 34.83
CA GLN A 539 29.64 -71.50 36.28
C GLN A 539 28.59 -72.42 36.90
N GLU A 540 27.39 -72.54 36.31
CA GLU A 540 26.37 -73.51 36.73
C GLU A 540 26.85 -74.96 36.57
N LYS A 541 27.63 -75.27 35.52
CA LYS A 541 28.25 -76.60 35.38
C LYS A 541 29.29 -76.86 36.47
N HIS A 542 30.05 -75.84 36.86
CA HIS A 542 31.02 -75.95 37.94
C HIS A 542 30.34 -76.12 39.30
N GLU A 543 29.29 -75.36 39.59
CA GLU A 543 28.51 -75.47 40.83
C GLU A 543 27.79 -76.82 40.93
N LYS A 544 27.23 -77.35 39.83
CA LYS A 544 26.67 -78.71 39.80
C LYS A 544 27.71 -79.80 40.05
N GLN A 545 28.94 -79.56 39.60
CA GLN A 545 30.04 -80.50 39.78
C GLN A 545 30.58 -80.46 41.22
N GLU A 546 30.59 -79.28 41.86
CA GLU A 546 30.87 -79.14 43.29
C GLU A 546 29.76 -79.74 44.17
N GLU A 547 28.47 -79.60 43.81
CA GLU A 547 27.36 -80.27 44.51
C GLU A 547 27.42 -81.81 44.37
N GLU A 548 27.82 -82.33 43.21
CA GLU A 548 28.03 -83.78 43.02
C GLU A 548 29.22 -84.31 43.85
N ASP A 549 30.27 -83.51 44.02
CA ASP A 549 31.44 -83.86 44.84
C ASP A 549 31.17 -83.73 46.36
N GLU A 550 30.22 -82.89 46.81
CA GLU A 550 29.78 -82.81 48.22
C GLU A 550 28.78 -83.92 48.63
N LEU A 551 28.13 -84.58 47.66
CA LEU A 551 27.17 -85.67 47.88
C LEU A 551 27.79 -87.08 47.86
N ALA A 552 29.07 -87.20 47.51
CA ALA A 552 29.87 -88.44 47.48
C ALA A 552 30.73 -88.61 48.74
#